data_AF-A0A4Q1SGQ5-F1
#
_entry.id   AF-A0A4Q1SGQ5-F1
#
_cell.length_a   1.000
_cell.length_b   1.000
_cell.length_c   1.000
_cell.angle_alpha   90.00
_cell.angle_beta   90.00
_cell.angle_gamma   90.00
#
_symmetry.space_group_name_H-M   'P 1'
#
loop_
_entity.id
_entity.type
_entity.pdbx_description
1 polymer ?
#
loop_
_entity_poly.entity_id
_entity_poly.type
_entity_poly.pdbx_seq_one_letter_code
_entity_poly.pdbx_strand_id
1 'polypeptide(L)'
;MQGDVDENVDYDPIFAAGRGWLASLIAVAGVLFGNGGLYLISRLGLKQAETRKHQAAGLFWLLVCLMCVGNFIAYVPNRTFAAHADMATTERGLGCSPWWIAIGLGVPFLIASWHYFARILPRVAVAWSRELPLAPLILAVIAVLIFTEFYGRAGLQRYGPVSHGIAAFWSYAVPVPLLWLTIRRVRQEISARPI
;
A
#
# COMPACT_ATOMS: atom_id res chain seq x y z
N MET A 1 -8.23 -11.16 -9.49
CA MET A 1 -8.09 -9.96 -10.35
C MET A 1 -8.91 -8.86 -9.69
N GLN A 2 -8.35 -7.68 -9.40
CA GLN A 2 -9.13 -6.54 -8.88
C GLN A 2 -9.89 -5.92 -10.04
N GLY A 3 -11.23 -5.81 -9.93
CA GLY A 3 -12.03 -5.04 -10.89
C GLY A 3 -11.88 -3.54 -10.63
N ASP A 4 -12.08 -2.72 -11.67
CA ASP A 4 -12.20 -1.27 -11.51
C ASP A 4 -13.36 -0.99 -10.53
N VAL A 5 -13.04 -0.37 -9.40
CA VAL A 5 -14.07 0.11 -8.49
C VAL A 5 -14.55 1.44 -9.04
N ASP A 6 -15.73 1.43 -9.64
CA ASP A 6 -16.43 2.66 -10.00
C ASP A 6 -16.78 3.40 -8.72
N GLU A 7 -16.36 4.66 -8.62
CA GLU A 7 -16.66 5.53 -7.49
C GLU A 7 -18.15 5.86 -7.43
N ASN A 8 -18.89 5.64 -8.53
CA ASN A 8 -20.32 5.90 -8.66
C ASN A 8 -20.69 7.34 -8.26
N VAL A 9 -19.82 8.29 -8.62
CA VAL A 9 -19.98 9.73 -8.41
C VAL A 9 -20.14 10.41 -9.75
N ASP A 10 -21.22 11.18 -9.91
CA ASP A 10 -21.37 12.09 -11.04
C ASP A 10 -20.56 13.36 -10.79
N TYR A 11 -19.38 13.43 -11.40
CA TYR A 11 -18.45 14.54 -11.24
C TYR A 11 -18.81 15.79 -12.05
N ASP A 12 -19.63 15.66 -13.10
CA ASP A 12 -19.90 16.76 -14.02
C ASP A 12 -20.58 17.96 -13.35
N PRO A 13 -21.61 17.79 -12.49
CA PRO A 13 -22.19 18.89 -11.73
C PRO A 13 -21.18 19.60 -10.81
N ILE A 14 -20.23 18.86 -10.24
CA ILE A 14 -19.22 19.41 -9.32
C ILE A 14 -18.24 20.29 -10.09
N PHE A 15 -17.79 19.84 -11.27
CA PHE A 15 -16.95 20.63 -12.16
C PHE A 15 -17.68 21.84 -12.73
N ALA A 16 -18.94 21.69 -13.16
CA ALA A 16 -19.76 22.79 -13.67
C ALA A 16 -20.00 23.89 -12.63
N ALA A 17 -20.09 23.52 -11.34
CA ALA A 17 -20.19 24.46 -10.23
C ALA A 17 -18.86 25.15 -9.86
N GLY A 18 -17.76 24.91 -10.59
CA GLY A 18 -16.44 25.45 -10.28
C GLY A 18 -15.80 24.84 -9.02
N ARG A 19 -16.27 23.68 -8.57
CA ARG A 19 -15.85 23.02 -7.32
C ARG A 19 -14.87 21.86 -7.56
N GLY A 20 -13.98 22.01 -8.54
CA GLY A 20 -13.04 20.95 -8.95
C GLY A 20 -12.18 20.38 -7.81
N TRP A 21 -11.80 21.20 -6.83
CA TRP A 21 -11.04 20.73 -5.66
C TRP A 21 -11.83 19.74 -4.78
N LEU A 22 -13.17 19.85 -4.73
CA LEU A 22 -14.02 18.87 -4.04
C LEU A 22 -14.11 17.57 -4.84
N ALA A 23 -14.22 17.65 -6.17
CA ALA A 23 -14.16 16.47 -7.03
C ALA A 23 -12.83 15.71 -6.82
N SER A 24 -11.71 16.45 -6.78
CA SER A 24 -10.41 15.88 -6.44
C SER A 24 -10.41 15.21 -5.06
N LEU A 25 -10.89 15.90 -4.01
CA LEU A 25 -10.92 15.34 -2.66
C LEU A 25 -11.74 14.04 -2.57
N ILE A 26 -12.87 13.97 -3.28
CA ILE A 26 -13.71 12.79 -3.36
C ILE A 26 -12.96 11.65 -4.05
N ALA A 27 -12.33 11.92 -5.20
CA ALA A 27 -11.56 10.94 -5.97
C ALA A 27 -10.39 10.34 -5.17
N VAL A 28 -9.66 11.15 -4.39
CA VAL A 28 -8.57 10.64 -3.53
C VAL A 28 -9.03 10.12 -2.17
N ALA A 29 -10.32 10.20 -1.81
CA ALA A 29 -10.78 9.86 -0.47
C ALA A 29 -10.51 8.40 -0.10
N GLY A 30 -10.68 7.46 -1.05
CA GLY A 30 -10.38 6.05 -0.84
C GLY A 30 -8.89 5.80 -0.54
N VAL A 31 -8.00 6.52 -1.22
CA VAL A 31 -6.55 6.42 -1.02
C VAL A 31 -6.13 7.09 0.29
N LEU A 32 -6.54 8.35 0.49
CA LEU A 32 -6.13 9.14 1.65
C LEU A 32 -6.75 8.65 2.95
N PHE A 33 -8.09 8.63 3.02
CA PHE A 33 -8.80 8.30 4.26
C PHE A 33 -8.97 6.80 4.40
N GLY A 34 -9.36 6.12 3.32
CA GLY A 34 -9.52 4.67 3.31
C GLY A 34 -8.22 3.96 3.62
N ASN A 35 -7.18 4.14 2.80
CA ASN A 35 -5.91 3.43 3.00
C ASN A 35 -4.97 4.14 3.97
N GLY A 36 -4.78 5.46 3.84
CA GLY A 36 -3.88 6.21 4.72
C GLY A 36 -4.38 6.26 6.18
N GLY A 37 -5.65 6.58 6.38
CA GLY A 37 -6.29 6.56 7.69
C GLY A 37 -6.27 5.17 8.33
N LEU A 38 -6.67 4.13 7.58
CA LEU A 38 -6.67 2.76 8.09
C LEU A 38 -5.26 2.22 8.34
N TYR A 39 -4.23 2.68 7.63
CA TYR A 39 -2.84 2.38 7.95
C TYR A 39 -2.44 2.91 9.34
N LEU A 40 -2.84 4.13 9.69
CA LEU A 40 -2.57 4.69 11.02
C LEU A 40 -3.35 3.94 12.11
N ILE A 41 -4.62 3.64 11.86
CA ILE A 41 -5.46 2.87 12.78
C ILE A 41 -4.90 1.46 13.00
N SER A 42 -4.47 0.80 11.92
CA SER A 42 -3.94 -0.56 12.03
C SER A 42 -2.62 -0.62 12.80
N ARG A 43 -1.81 0.44 12.76
CA ARG A 43 -0.64 0.57 13.65
C ARG A 43 -1.03 0.70 15.13
N LEU A 44 -2.09 1.43 15.43
CA LEU A 44 -2.60 1.54 16.81
C LEU A 44 -3.16 0.19 17.28
N GLY A 45 -3.93 -0.49 16.42
CA GLY A 45 -4.45 -1.83 16.68
C GLY A 45 -3.34 -2.86 16.90
N LEU A 46 -2.27 -2.79 16.11
CA LEU A 46 -1.09 -3.65 16.26
C LEU A 46 -0.40 -3.42 17.62
N LYS A 47 -0.17 -2.16 18.01
CA LYS A 47 0.42 -1.82 19.32
C LYS A 47 -0.47 -2.34 20.46
N GLN A 48 -1.78 -2.21 20.33
CA GLN A 48 -2.72 -2.73 21.32
C GLN A 48 -2.69 -4.26 21.42
N ALA A 49 -2.65 -4.96 20.28
CA ALA A 49 -2.55 -6.41 20.22
C ALA A 49 -1.25 -6.93 20.85
N GLU A 50 -0.13 -6.23 20.64
CA GLU A 50 1.15 -6.53 21.30
C GLU A 50 1.08 -6.36 22.81
N THR A 51 0.50 -5.24 23.27
CA THR A 51 0.31 -4.95 24.71
C THR A 51 -0.54 -6.03 25.38
N ARG A 52 -1.58 -6.51 24.71
CA ARG A 52 -2.48 -7.56 25.19
C ARG A 52 -2.00 -8.99 24.90
N LYS A 53 -0.86 -9.16 24.22
CA LYS A 53 -0.33 -10.46 23.75
C LYS A 53 -1.35 -11.28 22.93
N HIS A 54 -2.25 -10.60 22.20
CA HIS A 54 -3.31 -11.25 21.44
C HIS A 54 -2.86 -11.51 19.99
N GLN A 55 -2.26 -12.66 19.75
CA GLN A 55 -1.63 -13.01 18.47
C GLN A 55 -2.55 -12.88 17.24
N ALA A 56 -3.77 -13.41 17.30
CA ALA A 56 -4.69 -13.38 16.14
C ALA A 56 -5.05 -11.94 15.73
N ALA A 57 -5.45 -11.09 16.70
CA ALA A 57 -5.68 -9.66 16.47
C ALA A 57 -4.44 -8.97 15.91
N GLY A 58 -3.27 -9.36 16.38
CA GLY A 58 -2.00 -8.89 15.86
C GLY A 58 -1.78 -9.20 14.37
N LEU A 59 -1.94 -10.46 13.98
CA LEU A 59 -1.81 -10.89 12.59
C LEU A 59 -2.88 -10.25 11.70
N PHE A 60 -4.09 -10.06 12.22
CA PHE A 60 -5.14 -9.30 11.55
C PHE A 60 -4.69 -7.86 11.26
N TRP A 61 -4.21 -7.12 12.26
CA TRP A 61 -3.74 -5.74 12.06
C TRP A 61 -2.51 -5.65 11.17
N LEU A 62 -1.63 -6.65 11.20
CA LEU A 62 -0.51 -6.78 10.26
C LEU A 62 -1.01 -6.92 8.82
N LEU A 63 -2.01 -7.78 8.59
CA LEU A 63 -2.63 -7.94 7.27
C LEU A 63 -3.31 -6.64 6.81
N VAL A 64 -4.04 -5.96 7.68
CA VAL A 64 -4.65 -4.66 7.36
C VAL A 64 -3.58 -3.64 6.98
N CYS A 65 -2.45 -3.58 7.71
CA CYS A 65 -1.31 -2.73 7.33
C CYS A 65 -0.81 -3.04 5.92
N LEU A 66 -0.62 -4.33 5.60
CA LEU A 66 -0.18 -4.80 4.29
C LEU A 66 -1.15 -4.38 3.19
N MET A 67 -2.46 -4.56 3.41
CA MET A 67 -3.48 -4.20 2.44
C MET A 67 -3.49 -2.69 2.18
N CYS A 68 -3.33 -1.87 3.22
CA CYS A 68 -3.27 -0.43 3.07
C CYS A 68 -2.07 -0.02 2.21
N VAL A 69 -0.86 -0.47 2.54
CA VAL A 69 0.34 -0.12 1.75
C VAL A 69 0.28 -0.71 0.34
N GLY A 70 -0.28 -1.91 0.17
CA GLY A 70 -0.48 -2.53 -1.12
C GLY A 70 -1.42 -1.73 -2.02
N ASN A 71 -2.59 -1.34 -1.51
CA ASN A 71 -3.53 -0.50 -2.25
C ASN A 71 -2.90 0.81 -2.73
N PHE A 72 -2.01 1.42 -1.94
CA PHE A 72 -1.31 2.61 -2.42
C PHE A 72 -0.51 2.37 -3.70
N ILE A 73 0.10 1.19 -3.93
CA ILE A 73 0.73 0.86 -5.21
C ILE A 73 -0.31 0.80 -6.33
N ALA A 74 -1.41 0.09 -6.07
CA ALA A 74 -2.45 -0.12 -7.06
C ALA A 74 -3.06 1.21 -7.53
N TYR A 75 -3.07 2.23 -6.66
CA TYR A 75 -3.65 3.53 -6.96
C TYR A 75 -2.60 4.55 -7.42
N VAL A 76 -1.59 4.84 -6.62
CA VAL A 76 -0.72 6.00 -6.87
C VAL A 76 0.22 5.73 -8.04
N PRO A 77 1.29 4.92 -7.94
CA PRO A 77 2.20 4.75 -9.07
C PRO A 77 1.51 4.13 -10.28
N ASN A 78 0.55 3.21 -10.09
CA ASN A 78 -0.10 2.50 -11.20
C ASN A 78 -1.18 3.32 -11.93
N ARG A 79 -1.83 4.32 -11.31
CA ARG A 79 -2.93 5.07 -11.96
C ARG A 79 -2.67 6.57 -12.09
N THR A 80 -1.63 7.13 -11.44
CA THR A 80 -1.38 8.60 -11.49
C THR A 80 -1.24 9.15 -12.91
N PHE A 81 -0.71 8.35 -13.83
CA PHE A 81 -0.52 8.75 -15.24
C PHE A 81 -1.57 8.17 -16.19
N ALA A 82 -2.65 7.59 -15.64
CA ALA A 82 -3.76 7.11 -16.44
C ALA A 82 -4.64 8.29 -16.88
N ALA A 83 -5.19 8.23 -18.09
CA ALA A 83 -6.04 9.29 -18.64
C ALA A 83 -7.48 9.31 -18.07
N HIS A 84 -7.78 8.44 -17.11
CA HIS A 84 -9.11 8.26 -16.53
C HIS A 84 -9.01 7.77 -15.07
N ALA A 85 -10.16 7.66 -14.41
CA ALA A 85 -10.34 7.26 -13.02
C ALA A 85 -9.98 8.35 -11.99
N ASP A 86 -9.75 7.92 -10.76
CA ASP A 86 -9.48 8.69 -9.56
C ASP A 86 -8.36 9.74 -9.74
N MET A 87 -7.22 9.32 -10.28
CA MET A 87 -6.06 10.22 -10.42
C MET A 87 -6.25 11.25 -11.53
N ALA A 88 -6.91 10.89 -12.63
CA ALA A 88 -7.26 11.84 -13.70
C ALA A 88 -8.31 12.86 -13.22
N THR A 89 -9.28 12.41 -12.41
CA THR A 89 -10.28 13.30 -11.78
C THR A 89 -9.60 14.27 -10.82
N THR A 90 -8.60 13.78 -10.08
CA THR A 90 -7.77 14.59 -9.17
C THR A 90 -6.94 15.63 -9.94
N GLU A 91 -6.29 15.22 -11.04
CA GLU A 91 -5.55 16.12 -11.93
C GLU A 91 -6.44 17.24 -12.46
N ARG A 92 -7.62 16.89 -13.01
CA ARG A 92 -8.61 17.85 -13.51
C ARG A 92 -9.15 18.76 -12.39
N GLY A 93 -9.38 18.20 -11.21
CA GLY A 93 -9.91 18.91 -10.04
C GLY A 93 -8.97 19.96 -9.47
N LEU A 94 -7.67 19.65 -9.45
CA LEU A 94 -6.63 20.54 -8.94
C LEU A 94 -6.02 21.45 -10.01
N GLY A 95 -6.20 21.11 -11.30
CA GLY A 95 -5.55 21.82 -12.40
C GLY A 95 -4.02 21.73 -12.33
N CYS A 96 -3.49 20.63 -11.82
CA CYS A 96 -2.05 20.44 -11.59
C CYS A 96 -1.49 19.30 -12.44
N SER A 97 -0.18 19.29 -12.67
CA SER A 97 0.49 18.15 -13.32
C SER A 97 0.37 16.85 -12.49
N PRO A 98 0.21 15.67 -13.13
CA PRO A 98 0.17 14.38 -12.42
C PRO A 98 1.45 14.10 -11.62
N TRP A 99 2.58 14.74 -11.96
CA TRP A 99 3.82 14.65 -11.17
C TRP A 99 3.65 15.17 -9.74
N TRP A 100 2.84 16.21 -9.52
CA TRP A 100 2.58 16.72 -8.18
C TRP A 100 1.77 15.73 -7.34
N ILE A 101 0.83 15.02 -7.97
CA ILE A 101 0.06 13.95 -7.34
C ILE A 101 1.01 12.78 -7.00
N ALA A 102 1.87 12.38 -7.95
CA ALA A 102 2.85 11.31 -7.76
C ALA A 102 3.80 11.61 -6.59
N ILE A 103 4.29 12.85 -6.47
CA ILE A 103 5.17 13.24 -5.36
C ILE A 103 4.37 13.33 -4.05
N GLY A 104 3.24 14.05 -4.06
CA GLY A 104 2.43 14.34 -2.88
C GLY A 104 1.88 13.08 -2.20
N LEU A 105 1.45 12.10 -2.99
CA LEU A 105 0.94 10.81 -2.47
C LEU A 105 2.02 9.72 -2.44
N GLY A 106 2.93 9.72 -3.40
CA GLY A 106 3.94 8.66 -3.54
C GLY A 106 5.03 8.69 -2.48
N VAL A 107 5.48 9.87 -2.04
CA VAL A 107 6.51 9.97 -0.99
C VAL A 107 6.00 9.43 0.36
N PRO A 108 4.84 9.87 0.89
CA PRO A 108 4.27 9.26 2.09
C PRO A 108 4.07 7.74 1.97
N PHE A 109 3.64 7.27 0.80
CA PHE A 109 3.48 5.85 0.51
C PHE A 109 4.82 5.07 0.59
N LEU A 110 5.89 5.57 -0.04
CA LEU A 110 7.20 4.92 0.00
C LEU A 110 7.72 4.82 1.43
N ILE A 111 7.49 5.85 2.24
CA ILE A 111 7.81 5.85 3.67
C ILE A 111 6.99 4.78 4.41
N ALA A 112 5.67 4.71 4.18
CA ALA A 112 4.79 3.73 4.82
C ALA A 112 5.16 2.29 4.45
N SER A 113 5.50 2.03 3.18
CA SER A 113 5.92 0.73 2.67
C SER A 113 7.27 0.32 3.23
N TRP A 114 8.26 1.23 3.20
CA TRP A 114 9.55 1.00 3.85
C TRP A 114 9.35 0.69 5.33
N HIS A 115 8.53 1.46 6.03
CA HIS A 115 8.27 1.25 7.45
C HIS A 115 7.61 -0.11 7.71
N TYR A 116 6.66 -0.53 6.86
CA TYR A 116 6.04 -1.85 6.95
C TYR A 116 7.06 -2.97 6.80
N PHE A 117 7.81 -3.00 5.68
CA PHE A 117 8.72 -4.10 5.36
C PHE A 117 10.02 -4.08 6.18
N ALA A 118 10.52 -2.90 6.53
CA ALA A 118 11.79 -2.77 7.26
C ALA A 118 11.63 -2.82 8.78
N ARG A 119 10.44 -2.54 9.33
CA ARG A 119 10.22 -2.41 10.78
C ARG A 119 9.04 -3.23 11.30
N ILE A 120 7.84 -3.03 10.76
CA ILE A 120 6.62 -3.66 11.30
C ILE A 120 6.66 -5.17 11.12
N LEU A 121 6.75 -5.62 9.87
CA LEU A 121 6.65 -7.03 9.51
C LEU A 121 7.74 -7.88 10.19
N PRO A 122 9.03 -7.53 10.16
CA PRO A 122 10.07 -8.31 10.83
C PRO A 122 9.80 -8.50 12.33
N ARG A 123 9.53 -7.40 13.04
CA ARG A 123 9.31 -7.40 14.49
C ARG A 123 8.11 -8.27 14.87
N VAL A 124 7.00 -8.08 14.16
CA VAL A 124 5.75 -8.80 14.40
C VAL A 124 5.88 -10.29 14.07
N ALA A 125 6.43 -10.60 12.90
CA ALA A 125 6.56 -11.97 12.41
C ALA A 125 7.41 -12.80 13.39
N VAL A 126 8.54 -12.26 13.86
CA VAL A 126 9.35 -12.99 14.85
C VAL A 126 8.62 -13.05 16.21
N ALA A 127 7.87 -12.02 16.62
CA ALA A 127 7.21 -11.98 17.94
C ALA A 127 6.14 -13.06 18.10
N TRP A 128 5.42 -13.37 17.02
CA TRP A 128 4.24 -14.21 17.02
C TRP A 128 4.40 -15.54 16.30
N SER A 129 5.58 -15.84 15.76
CA SER A 129 5.87 -17.14 15.14
C SER A 129 6.89 -17.95 15.95
N ARG A 130 6.80 -17.89 17.29
CA ARG A 130 7.79 -18.50 18.19
C ARG A 130 7.89 -20.02 18.06
N GLU A 131 6.77 -20.66 17.78
CA GLU A 131 6.67 -22.12 17.74
C GLU A 131 7.21 -22.70 16.42
N LEU A 132 7.36 -21.88 15.38
CA LEU A 132 7.69 -22.31 14.03
C LEU A 132 8.90 -21.51 13.51
N PRO A 133 10.11 -22.11 13.44
CA PRO A 133 11.35 -21.37 13.13
C PRO A 133 11.34 -20.72 11.73
N LEU A 134 10.58 -21.28 10.79
CA LEU A 134 10.48 -20.77 9.42
C LEU A 134 9.32 -19.78 9.21
N ALA A 135 8.36 -19.71 10.12
CA ALA A 135 7.16 -18.91 9.92
C ALA A 135 7.44 -17.39 9.73
N PRO A 136 8.42 -16.75 10.39
CA PRO A 136 8.76 -15.36 10.10
C PRO A 136 9.22 -15.14 8.65
N LEU A 137 9.99 -16.09 8.09
CA LEU A 137 10.47 -16.02 6.71
C LEU A 137 9.34 -16.28 5.71
N ILE A 138 8.46 -17.23 6.02
CA ILE A 138 7.28 -17.52 5.19
C ILE A 138 6.35 -16.30 5.14
N LEU A 139 6.08 -15.66 6.28
CA LEU A 139 5.29 -14.42 6.33
C LEU A 139 5.93 -13.29 5.53
N ALA A 140 7.26 -13.15 5.59
CA ALA A 140 7.99 -12.19 4.77
C ALA A 140 7.79 -12.43 3.27
N VAL A 141 7.95 -13.68 2.82
CA VAL A 141 7.74 -14.05 1.42
C VAL A 141 6.32 -13.80 0.97
N ILE A 142 5.33 -14.27 1.74
CA ILE A 142 3.90 -14.06 1.43
C ILE A 142 3.56 -12.57 1.36
N ALA A 143 4.03 -11.77 2.31
CA ALA A 143 3.76 -10.33 2.32
C ALA A 143 4.36 -9.63 1.10
N VAL A 144 5.59 -9.98 0.70
CA VAL A 144 6.19 -9.42 -0.52
C VAL A 144 5.42 -9.85 -1.76
N LEU A 145 5.07 -11.14 -1.89
CA LEU A 145 4.30 -11.62 -3.05
C LEU A 145 2.93 -10.96 -3.14
N ILE A 146 2.20 -10.82 -2.03
CA ILE A 146 0.93 -10.07 -2.04
C ILE A 146 1.17 -8.62 -2.49
N PHE A 147 2.19 -7.96 -1.95
CA PHE A 147 2.49 -6.57 -2.28
C PHE A 147 2.87 -6.37 -3.76
N THR A 148 3.73 -7.23 -4.32
CA THR A 148 4.23 -7.07 -5.69
C THR A 148 3.35 -7.73 -6.74
N GLU A 149 2.83 -8.92 -6.49
CA GLU A 149 2.01 -9.65 -7.48
C GLU A 149 0.55 -9.26 -7.42
N PHE A 150 -0.05 -9.17 -6.23
CA PHE A 150 -1.48 -8.85 -6.15
C PHE A 150 -1.72 -7.36 -6.39
N TYR A 151 -1.01 -6.48 -5.69
CA TYR A 151 -1.18 -5.03 -5.84
C TYR A 151 -0.31 -4.42 -6.94
N GLY A 152 0.95 -4.85 -7.07
CA GLY A 152 1.85 -4.33 -8.10
C GLY A 152 1.35 -4.55 -9.53
N ARG A 153 0.63 -5.64 -9.78
CA ARG A 153 0.05 -5.95 -11.10
C ARG A 153 -1.24 -5.22 -11.44
N ALA A 154 -1.81 -4.43 -10.53
CA ALA A 154 -3.06 -3.72 -10.78
C ALA A 154 -2.99 -2.81 -12.01
N GLY A 155 -1.83 -2.18 -12.25
CA GLY A 155 -1.60 -1.31 -13.41
C GLY A 155 -1.54 -2.04 -14.76
N LEU A 156 -1.48 -3.38 -14.81
CA LEU A 156 -1.49 -4.14 -16.08
C LEU A 156 -2.87 -4.17 -16.76
N GLN A 157 -3.91 -3.64 -16.11
CA GLN A 157 -5.28 -3.69 -16.61
C GLN A 157 -5.76 -2.28 -16.92
N ARG A 158 -6.11 -2.00 -18.18
CA ARG A 158 -6.93 -0.84 -18.60
C ARG A 158 -6.34 0.57 -18.36
N TYR A 159 -5.18 0.74 -17.73
CA TYR A 159 -4.60 2.07 -17.41
C TYR A 159 -3.51 2.57 -18.40
N GLY A 160 -3.32 1.87 -19.52
CA GLY A 160 -2.44 2.31 -20.62
C GLY A 160 -0.95 1.96 -20.45
N PRO A 161 -0.10 2.28 -21.45
CA PRO A 161 1.28 1.78 -21.53
C PRO A 161 2.19 2.21 -20.38
N VAL A 162 2.02 3.44 -19.87
CA VAL A 162 2.80 3.96 -18.74
C VAL A 162 2.53 3.13 -17.48
N SER A 163 1.25 2.95 -17.15
CA SER A 163 0.78 2.13 -16.04
C SER A 163 1.22 0.67 -16.14
N HIS A 164 1.23 0.12 -17.36
CA HIS A 164 1.75 -1.23 -17.63
C HIS A 164 3.25 -1.32 -17.30
N GLY A 165 4.05 -0.34 -17.75
CA GLY A 165 5.48 -0.29 -17.46
C GLY A 165 5.77 -0.19 -15.96
N ILE A 166 5.00 0.63 -15.25
CA ILE A 166 5.13 0.78 -13.79
C ILE A 166 4.74 -0.52 -13.08
N ALA A 167 3.63 -1.16 -13.47
CA ALA A 167 3.21 -2.42 -12.90
C ALA A 167 4.22 -3.55 -13.16
N ALA A 168 4.81 -3.61 -14.36
CA ALA A 168 5.88 -4.54 -14.69
C ALA A 168 7.12 -4.30 -13.82
N PHE A 169 7.50 -3.04 -13.58
CA PHE A 169 8.59 -2.70 -12.65
C PHE A 169 8.32 -3.23 -11.23
N TRP A 170 7.12 -2.99 -10.68
CA TRP A 170 6.74 -3.51 -9.35
C TRP A 170 6.72 -5.04 -9.28
N SER A 171 6.34 -5.70 -10.36
CA SER A 171 6.19 -7.16 -10.40
C SER A 171 7.52 -7.88 -10.64
N TYR A 172 8.43 -7.29 -11.41
CA TYR A 172 9.66 -7.97 -11.84
C TYR A 172 10.93 -7.42 -11.18
N ALA A 173 11.03 -6.11 -10.97
CA ALA A 173 12.25 -5.49 -10.44
C ALA A 173 12.25 -5.37 -8.91
N VAL A 174 11.09 -5.12 -8.30
CA VAL A 174 10.98 -4.85 -6.86
C VAL A 174 10.97 -6.09 -5.95
N PRO A 175 10.44 -7.28 -6.33
CA PRO A 175 10.33 -8.39 -5.38
C PRO A 175 11.67 -8.83 -4.78
N VAL A 176 12.72 -8.90 -5.60
CA VAL A 176 14.06 -9.36 -5.17
C VAL A 176 14.68 -8.42 -4.13
N PRO A 177 14.85 -7.10 -4.37
CA PRO A 177 15.42 -6.20 -3.37
C PRO A 177 14.53 -6.08 -2.12
N LEU A 178 13.20 -6.15 -2.27
CA LEU A 178 12.27 -6.07 -1.14
C LEU A 178 12.33 -7.33 -0.27
N LEU A 179 12.40 -8.52 -0.87
CA LEU A 179 12.64 -9.78 -0.18
C LEU A 179 13.98 -9.74 0.56
N TRP A 180 15.05 -9.31 -0.12
CA TRP A 180 16.37 -9.20 0.50
C TRP A 180 16.35 -8.30 1.73
N LEU A 181 15.75 -7.10 1.61
CA LEU A 181 15.60 -6.16 2.73
C LEU A 181 14.82 -6.81 3.89
N THR A 182 13.67 -7.39 3.59
CA THR A 182 12.75 -7.94 4.59
C THR A 182 13.37 -9.13 5.31
N ILE A 183 13.96 -10.09 4.57
CA ILE A 183 14.64 -11.26 5.13
C ILE A 183 15.83 -10.83 5.99
N ARG A 184 16.63 -9.87 5.52
CA ARG A 184 17.75 -9.32 6.31
C ARG A 184 17.26 -8.76 7.64
N ARG A 185 16.15 -8.03 7.64
CA ARG A 185 15.56 -7.46 8.87
C ARG A 185 14.98 -8.54 9.77
N VAL A 186 14.28 -9.54 9.23
CA VAL A 186 13.79 -10.69 10.00
C VAL A 186 14.94 -11.41 10.70
N ARG A 187 16.06 -11.67 10.00
CA ARG A 187 17.24 -12.29 10.59
C ARG A 187 17.85 -11.45 11.72
N GLN A 188 17.92 -10.13 11.55
CA GLN A 188 18.37 -9.22 12.60
C GLN A 188 17.48 -9.29 13.85
N GLU A 189 16.16 -9.31 13.67
CA GLU A 189 15.19 -9.44 14.76
C GLU A 189 15.24 -10.81 15.46
N ILE A 190 15.61 -11.88 14.75
CA ILE A 190 15.86 -13.20 15.35
C ILE A 190 17.12 -13.16 16.22
N SER A 191 18.23 -12.62 15.69
CA SER A 191 19.52 -12.56 16.40
C SER A 191 19.52 -11.62 17.60
N ALA A 192 18.69 -10.58 17.59
CA ALA A 192 18.60 -9.60 18.69
C ALA A 192 17.84 -10.12 19.91
N ARG A 193 17.28 -11.34 19.88
CA ARG A 193 16.49 -11.86 20.99
C ARG A 193 17.39 -12.46 22.08
N PRO A 194 17.18 -12.08 23.35
CA PRO A 194 17.76 -12.82 24.45
C PRO A 194 17.17 -14.24 24.48
N ILE A 195 18.06 -15.22 24.65
CA ILE A 195 17.72 -16.64 24.85
C ILE A 195 16.96 -16.80 26.18
#